data_AF-A0A1Z3LV00-F1
#
_entry.id   AF-A0A1Z3LV00-F1
#
_cell.length_a   1.000
_cell.length_b   1.000
_cell.length_c   1.000
_cell.angle_alpha   90.00
_cell.angle_beta   90.00
_cell.angle_gamma   90.00
#
_symmetry.space_group_name_H-M   'P 1'
#
loop_
_entity.id
_entity.type
_entity.pdbx_description
1 polymer ?
#
loop_
_entity_poly.entity_id
_entity_poly.type
_entity_poly.pdbx_seq_one_letter_code
_entity_poly.pdbx_strand_id
1 'polypeptide(L)'
;MYNLINGLILVLLAVAVLVVLAAATLGGRLSAEARRRVELGLALVFFPIGVALLIWRAAGLMEAGDKFAALGAVVFTLFIAWSGVRIIWARRKRLAEGSAAS
;
A
#
# COMPACT_ATOMS: atom_id res chain seq x y z
N MET A 1 17.05 -13.21 -15.43
CA MET A 1 16.37 -12.00 -14.91
C MET A 1 14.87 -12.18 -14.70
N TYR A 2 14.11 -12.76 -15.64
CA TYR A 2 12.65 -13.01 -15.48
C TYR A 2 12.27 -13.76 -14.19
N ASN A 3 13.01 -14.82 -13.84
CA ASN A 3 12.77 -15.60 -12.61
C ASN A 3 12.98 -14.81 -11.31
N LEU A 4 13.88 -13.82 -11.33
CA LEU A 4 14.15 -12.96 -10.16
C LEU A 4 13.01 -11.96 -9.94
N ILE A 5 12.50 -11.37 -11.01
CA ILE A 5 11.37 -10.42 -10.99
C ILE A 5 10.09 -11.15 -10.56
N ASN A 6 9.83 -12.34 -11.10
CA ASN A 6 8.69 -13.16 -10.69
C ASN A 6 8.80 -13.59 -9.21
N GLY A 7 10.02 -13.94 -8.76
CA GLY A 7 10.29 -14.24 -7.35
C GLY A 7 10.02 -13.05 -6.43
N LEU A 8 10.46 -11.84 -6.81
CA LEU A 8 10.23 -10.62 -6.05
C LEU A 8 8.72 -10.29 -5.95
N ILE A 9 7.98 -10.40 -7.07
CA ILE A 9 6.53 -10.17 -7.10
C ILE A 9 5.81 -11.17 -6.20
N LEU A 10 6.20 -12.46 -6.22
CA LEU A 10 5.67 -13.49 -5.34
C LEU A 10 5.91 -13.18 -3.87
N VAL A 11 7.12 -12.74 -3.51
CA VAL A 11 7.47 -12.35 -2.13
C VAL A 11 6.63 -11.14 -1.68
N LEU A 12 6.47 -10.14 -2.54
CA LEU A 12 5.67 -8.95 -2.22
C LEU A 12 4.18 -9.28 -2.08
N LEU A 13 3.66 -10.17 -2.92
CA LEU A 13 2.30 -10.71 -2.79
C LEU A 13 2.15 -11.50 -1.48
N ALA A 14 3.12 -12.35 -1.14
CA ALA A 14 3.09 -13.12 0.10
C ALA A 14 3.12 -12.21 1.34
N VAL A 15 3.94 -11.15 1.32
CA VAL A 15 3.98 -10.14 2.39
C VAL A 15 2.64 -9.40 2.46
N ALA A 16 2.06 -8.97 1.34
CA ALA A 16 0.75 -8.33 1.31
C ALA A 16 -0.36 -9.22 1.90
N VAL A 17 -0.37 -10.50 1.53
CA VAL A 17 -1.31 -11.49 2.06
C VAL A 17 -1.11 -11.72 3.56
N LEU A 18 0.13 -11.85 4.02
CA LEU A 18 0.46 -11.98 5.45
C LEU A 18 0.01 -10.77 6.25
N VAL A 19 0.19 -9.57 5.69
CA VAL A 19 -0.24 -8.31 6.30
C VAL A 19 -1.77 -8.24 6.43
N VAL A 20 -2.51 -8.67 5.42
CA VAL A 20 -3.98 -8.76 5.46
C VAL A 20 -4.45 -9.83 6.45
N LEU A 21 -3.80 -11.00 6.46
CA LEU A 21 -4.10 -12.08 7.41
C LEU A 21 -3.80 -11.68 8.86
N ALA A 22 -2.70 -10.98 9.11
CA ALA A 22 -2.37 -10.45 10.43
C ALA A 22 -3.42 -9.41 10.88
N ALA A 23 -3.84 -8.52 9.98
CA ALA A 23 -4.90 -7.55 10.28
C ALA A 23 -6.26 -8.23 10.57
N ALA A 24 -6.61 -9.28 9.82
CA ALA A 24 -7.84 -10.03 9.97
C ALA A 24 -7.86 -10.87 11.28
N THR A 25 -6.74 -11.51 11.62
CA THR A 25 -6.62 -12.34 12.83
C THR A 25 -6.58 -11.53 14.11
N LEU A 26 -5.99 -10.33 14.09
CA LEU A 26 -5.90 -9.45 15.26
C LEU A 26 -7.12 -8.52 15.43
N GLY A 27 -7.87 -8.25 14.36
CA GLY A 27 -8.97 -7.27 14.35
C GLY A 27 -10.14 -7.58 15.28
N GLY A 28 -10.37 -8.85 15.66
CA GLY A 28 -11.45 -9.27 16.55
C GLY A 28 -11.16 -9.10 18.05
N ARG A 29 -9.89 -8.91 18.45
CA ARG A 29 -9.47 -8.79 19.86
C ARG A 29 -8.98 -7.39 20.24
N LEU A 30 -8.95 -6.47 19.29
CA LEU A 30 -8.46 -5.10 19.49
C LEU A 30 -9.61 -4.17 19.85
N SER A 31 -9.37 -3.25 20.79
CA SER A 31 -10.29 -2.14 21.03
C SER A 31 -10.48 -1.32 19.75
N ALA A 32 -11.62 -0.63 19.61
CA ALA A 32 -11.93 0.15 18.43
C ALA A 32 -10.82 1.17 18.09
N GLU A 33 -10.18 1.74 19.11
CA GLU A 33 -9.05 2.66 18.96
C GLU A 33 -7.78 1.94 18.49
N ALA A 34 -7.43 0.80 19.09
CA ALA A 34 -6.27 0.02 18.67
C ALA A 34 -6.41 -0.49 17.23
N ARG A 35 -7.61 -0.91 16.83
CA ARG A 35 -7.93 -1.27 15.44
C ARG A 35 -7.72 -0.10 14.48
N ARG A 36 -8.20 1.10 14.79
CA ARG A 36 -8.01 2.30 13.95
C ARG A 36 -6.52 2.66 13.80
N ARG A 37 -5.72 2.53 14.86
CA ARG A 37 -4.26 2.77 14.80
C ARG A 37 -3.55 1.74 13.93
N VAL A 38 -3.90 0.46 14.07
CA VAL A 38 -3.36 -0.61 13.22
C VAL A 38 -3.74 -0.41 11.76
N GLU A 39 -5.00 -0.06 11.48
CA GLU A 39 -5.49 0.26 10.13
C GLU A 39 -4.78 1.47 9.51
N LEU A 40 -4.43 2.49 10.30
CA LEU A 40 -3.62 3.62 9.83
C LEU A 40 -2.18 3.19 9.57
N GLY A 41 -1.56 2.44 10.49
CA GLY A 41 -0.20 1.91 10.34
C GLY A 41 -0.05 1.04 9.09
N LEU A 42 -1.02 0.17 8.84
CA LEU A 42 -1.10 -0.65 7.63
C LEU A 42 -1.17 0.19 6.36
N ALA A 43 -2.01 1.23 6.34
CA ALA A 43 -2.09 2.14 5.20
C ALA A 43 -0.77 2.89 4.96
N LEU A 44 -0.12 3.34 6.04
CA LEU A 44 1.17 4.02 5.99
C LEU A 44 2.32 3.13 5.48
N VAL A 45 2.21 1.81 5.60
CA VAL A 45 3.22 0.86 5.08
C VAL A 45 2.86 0.41 3.66
N PHE A 46 1.61 0.00 3.45
CA PHE A 46 1.18 -0.64 2.21
C PHE A 46 1.21 0.32 1.01
N PHE A 47 0.70 1.56 1.18
CA PHE A 47 0.65 2.52 0.06
C PHE A 47 2.04 2.94 -0.42
N PRO A 48 2.98 3.35 0.46
CA PRO A 48 4.33 3.72 0.00
C PRO A 48 5.08 2.56 -0.66
N ILE A 49 4.96 1.34 -0.13
CA ILE A 49 5.58 0.16 -0.74
C ILE A 49 4.97 -0.10 -2.12
N GLY A 50 3.64 -0.11 -2.24
CA GLY A 50 2.96 -0.30 -3.51
C GLY A 50 3.37 0.74 -4.56
N VAL A 51 3.44 2.01 -4.15
CA VAL A 51 3.91 3.10 -5.03
C VAL A 51 5.36 2.89 -5.46
N ALA A 52 6.27 2.57 -4.55
CA ALA A 52 7.68 2.33 -4.87
C ALA A 52 7.85 1.19 -5.88
N LEU A 53 7.07 0.11 -5.74
CA LEU A 53 7.09 -1.02 -6.67
C LEU A 53 6.54 -0.66 -8.05
N LEU A 54 5.48 0.15 -8.10
CA LEU A 54 4.92 0.61 -9.36
C LEU A 54 5.88 1.57 -10.09
N ILE A 55 6.60 2.43 -9.36
CA ILE A 55 7.68 3.26 -9.92
C ILE A 55 8.78 2.38 -10.50
N TRP A 56 9.25 1.39 -9.74
CA TRP A 56 10.25 0.43 -10.22
C TRP A 56 9.77 -0.28 -11.50
N ARG A 57 8.50 -0.70 -11.53
CA ARG A 57 7.92 -1.34 -12.72
C ARG A 57 7.86 -0.40 -13.92
N ALA A 58 7.46 0.85 -13.71
CA ALA A 58 7.42 1.87 -14.76
C ALA A 58 8.81 2.15 -15.33
N ALA A 59 9.84 2.22 -14.48
CA ALA A 59 11.23 2.35 -14.91
C ALA A 59 11.67 1.17 -15.78
N GLY A 60 11.41 -0.08 -15.33
CA GLY A 60 11.73 -1.27 -16.12
C GLY A 60 10.99 -1.36 -17.46
N LEU A 61 9.76 -0.83 -17.55
CA LEU A 61 9.03 -0.71 -18.83
C LEU A 61 9.65 0.33 -19.76
N MET A 62 10.12 1.44 -19.20
CA MET A 62 10.83 2.49 -19.96
C MET A 62 12.16 1.96 -20.52
N GLU A 63 12.93 1.24 -19.71
CA GLU A 63 14.18 0.59 -20.14
C GLU A 63 13.96 -0.46 -21.23
N ALA A 64 12.84 -1.19 -21.17
CA ALA A 64 12.45 -2.16 -22.19
C ALA A 64 11.93 -1.52 -23.50
N GLY A 65 11.84 -0.19 -23.57
CA GLY A 65 11.39 0.57 -24.75
C GLY A 65 9.86 0.66 -24.91
N ASP A 66 9.09 0.10 -23.99
CA ASP A 66 7.62 0.09 -24.05
C ASP A 66 7.03 1.35 -23.38
N LYS A 67 7.13 2.47 -24.10
CA LYS A 67 6.80 3.82 -23.60
C LYS A 67 5.32 3.98 -23.23
N PHE A 68 4.42 3.33 -23.96
CA PHE A 68 2.97 3.41 -23.67
C PHE A 68 2.62 2.66 -22.39
N ALA A 69 3.16 1.45 -22.19
CA ALA A 69 2.99 0.71 -20.96
C ALA A 69 3.63 1.44 -19.76
N ALA A 70 4.83 2.02 -19.96
CA ALA A 70 5.50 2.82 -18.93
C ALA A 70 4.66 4.04 -18.52
N LEU A 71 4.12 4.79 -19.48
CA LEU A 71 3.24 5.94 -19.21
C LEU A 71 1.99 5.52 -18.44
N GLY A 72 1.33 4.43 -18.85
CA GLY A 72 0.19 3.87 -18.14
C GLY A 72 0.53 3.49 -16.69
N ALA A 73 1.69 2.88 -16.47
CA ALA A 73 2.17 2.54 -15.13
C ALA A 73 2.44 3.79 -14.27
N VAL A 74 3.00 4.87 -14.85
CA VAL A 74 3.19 6.15 -14.14
C VAL A 74 1.86 6.78 -13.73
N VAL A 75 0.90 6.87 -14.66
CA VAL A 75 -0.45 7.40 -14.36
C VAL A 75 -1.12 6.59 -13.25
N PHE A 76 -1.05 5.26 -13.34
CA PHE A 76 -1.60 4.38 -12.32
C PHE A 76 -0.90 4.56 -10.97
N THR A 77 0.43 4.71 -10.96
CA THR A 77 1.21 5.00 -9.75
C THR A 77 0.73 6.28 -9.08
N LEU A 78 0.56 7.36 -9.84
CA LEU A 78 0.09 8.66 -9.32
C LEU A 78 -1.32 8.54 -8.74
N PHE A 79 -2.21 7.79 -9.40
CA PHE A 79 -3.55 7.51 -8.89
C PHE A 79 -3.50 6.79 -7.54
N ILE A 80 -2.72 5.72 -7.43
CA ILE A 80 -2.57 4.96 -6.17
C ILE A 80 -1.94 5.82 -5.07
N ALA A 81 -0.92 6.62 -5.39
CA ALA A 81 -0.29 7.52 -4.44
C ALA A 81 -1.31 8.54 -3.89
N TRP A 82 -2.08 9.15 -4.78
CA TRP A 82 -3.13 10.11 -4.40
C TRP A 82 -4.23 9.47 -3.55
N SER A 83 -4.73 8.30 -3.95
CA SER A 83 -5.72 7.55 -3.18
C SER A 83 -5.19 7.16 -1.80
N GLY A 84 -3.93 6.72 -1.71
CA GLY A 84 -3.26 6.40 -0.46
C GLY A 84 -3.19 7.59 0.49
N VAL A 85 -2.76 8.76 -0.02
CA VAL A 85 -2.73 10.00 0.76
C VAL A 85 -4.13 10.35 1.29
N ARG A 86 -5.17 10.28 0.45
CA ARG A 86 -6.54 10.58 0.90
C ARG A 86 -7.02 9.60 1.98
N ILE A 87 -6.72 8.31 1.86
CA ILE A 87 -7.10 7.29 2.83
C ILE A 87 -6.37 7.50 4.16
N ILE A 88 -5.05 7.70 4.11
CA ILE A 88 -4.22 7.97 5.29
C ILE A 88 -4.72 9.24 6.00
N TRP A 89 -4.99 10.30 5.25
CA TRP A 89 -5.48 11.56 5.81
C TRP A 89 -6.87 11.41 6.45
N ALA A 90 -7.81 10.75 5.77
CA ALA A 90 -9.14 10.48 6.31
C ALA A 90 -9.09 9.61 7.59
N ARG A 91 -8.19 8.61 7.63
CA ARG A 91 -8.00 7.75 8.81
C ARG A 91 -7.34 8.50 9.97
N ARG A 92 -6.33 9.34 9.67
CA ARG A 92 -5.67 10.20 10.67
C ARG A 92 -6.66 11.16 11.32
N LYS A 93 -7.54 11.79 10.54
CA LYS A 93 -8.56 12.71 11.06
C LYS A 93 -9.53 12.01 12.02
N ARG A 94 -10.02 10.82 11.67
CA ARG A 94 -10.94 10.01 12.51
C ARG A 94 -10.33 9.53 13.83
N LEU A 95 -9.01 9.34 13.87
CA LEU A 95 -8.28 9.02 15.10
C LEU A 95 -8.22 10.23 16.05
N ALA A 96 -7.94 11.42 15.51
CA ALA A 96 -7.91 12.65 16.30
C ALA A 96 -9.29 12.97 16.93
N GLU A 97 -10.37 12.77 16.18
CA GLU A 97 -11.75 12.99 16.66
C GLU A 97 -12.16 11.99 17.75
N GLY A 98 -11.70 10.73 17.66
CA GLY A 98 -11.99 9.71 18.68
C GLY A 98 -11.26 9.93 20.00
N SER A 99 -10.04 10.50 19.95
CA SER A 99 -9.24 10.85 21.13
C SER A 99 -9.72 12.10 21.86
N ALA A 100 -10.45 13.01 21.19
CA ALA A 100 -10.97 14.22 21.81
C ALA A 100 -12.32 14.01 22.53
N ALA A 101 -12.95 12.84 22.33
CA ALA A 101 -14.24 12.47 22.90
C ALA A 101 -14.14 11.48 24.08
N SER A 102 -12.92 11.10 24.48
CA SER A 102 -12.60 10.25 25.64
C SER A 102 -12.01 11.08 26.77
#